data_AF-A0A523BEA4-F1
#
_entry.id   AF-A0A523BEA4-F1
#
_cell.length_a   1.000
_cell.length_b   1.000
_cell.length_c   1.000
_cell.angle_alpha   90.00
_cell.angle_beta   90.00
_cell.angle_gamma   90.00
#
_symmetry.space_group_name_H-M   'P 1'
#
loop_
_entity.id
_entity.type
_entity.pdbx_description
1 polymer ?
#
loop_
_entity_poly.entity_id
_entity_poly.type
_entity_poly.pdbx_seq_one_letter_code
_entity_poly.pdbx_strand_id
1 'polypeptide(L)' 'MKKIVALFGLFLLAAAIMPAITVGGGFDEYGYNYEARIFVGKADGVDRVLDGKVWGDPTYANDWLVMKWSKAWE' A
#
# COMPACT_ATOMS: atom_id res chain seq x y z
N MET A 1 2.34 37.80 7.54
CA MET A 1 1.33 37.39 6.54
C MET A 1 1.94 37.05 5.17
N LYS A 2 2.66 37.96 4.49
CA LYS A 2 3.27 37.69 3.16
C LYS A 2 4.26 36.51 3.13
N LYS A 3 5.08 36.33 4.18
CA LYS A 3 6.03 35.20 4.31
C LYS A 3 5.35 33.85 4.54
N ILE A 4 4.19 33.84 5.22
CA ILE A 4 3.40 32.62 5.49
C ILE A 4 2.67 32.17 4.22
N VAL A 5 2.15 33.12 3.43
CA VAL A 5 1.56 32.85 2.11
C VAL A 5 2.61 32.30 1.13
N ALA A 6 3.84 32.81 1.17
CA ALA A 6 4.94 32.30 0.35
C ALA A 6 5.35 30.87 0.74
N LEU A 7 5.39 30.54 2.04
CA LEU A 7 5.67 29.17 2.49
C LEU A 7 4.54 28.19 2.10
N PHE A 8 3.28 28.59 2.22
CA PHE A 8 2.14 27.77 1.79
C PHE A 8 2.14 27.54 0.27
N GLY A 9 2.46 28.57 -0.51
CA GLY A 9 2.59 28.45 -1.97
C GLY A 9 3.73 27.53 -2.40
N LEU A 10 4.87 27.56 -1.69
CA LEU A 10 6.00 26.69 -1.96
C LEU A 10 5.72 25.22 -1.59
N PHE A 11 4.94 24.98 -0.53
CA PHE A 11 4.53 23.64 -0.12
C PHE A 11 3.53 23.01 -1.10
N LEU A 12 2.59 23.79 -1.63
CA LEU A 12 1.66 23.35 -2.69
C LEU A 12 2.38 23.06 -4.01
N LEU A 13 3.41 23.84 -4.35
CA LEU A 13 4.20 23.61 -5.54
C LEU A 13 5.03 22.33 -5.43
N ALA A 14 5.56 22.00 -4.25
CA ALA A 14 6.30 20.76 -4.01
C ALA A 14 5.43 19.50 -4.07
N ALA A 15 4.15 19.58 -3.67
CA ALA A 15 3.21 18.47 -3.78
C ALA A 15 2.82 18.15 -5.23
N ALA A 16 2.86 19.14 -6.13
CA ALA A 16 2.53 18.98 -7.55
C ALA A 16 3.62 18.29 -8.39
N ILE A 17 4.83 18.11 -7.83
CA ILE A 17 5.99 17.49 -8.52
C ILE A 17 6.27 16.07 -8.03
N MET A 18 5.42 15.51 -7.16
CA MET A 18 5.57 14.11 -6.79
C MET A 18 5.34 13.28 -8.06
N PRO A 19 6.32 12.47 -8.51
CA PRO A 19 6.08 11.55 -9.60
C PRO A 19 4.89 10.68 -9.18
N ALA A 20 3.90 10.57 -10.05
CA ALA A 20 2.89 9.53 -9.91
C ALA A 20 3.66 8.22 -9.79
N ILE A 21 3.66 7.61 -8.60
CA ILE A 21 4.18 6.26 -8.43
C ILE A 21 3.20 5.38 -9.21
N THR A 22 3.49 5.21 -10.49
CA THR A 22 2.85 4.20 -11.30
C THR A 22 3.20 2.88 -10.63
N VAL A 23 2.21 2.23 -10.02
CA VAL A 23 2.31 0.87 -9.48
C VAL A 23 2.45 -0.10 -10.67
N GLY A 24 3.55 0.04 -11.40
CA GLY A 24 3.85 -0.72 -12.61
C GLY A 24 4.89 -1.77 -12.30
N GLY A 25 4.43 -2.91 -11.77
CA GLY A 25 5.24 -4.10 -11.54
C GLY A 25 5.88 -4.14 -10.15
N GLY A 26 5.24 -4.81 -9.21
CA GLY A 26 5.76 -4.95 -7.85
C GLY A 26 4.71 -5.39 -6.84
N PHE A 27 5.10 -5.35 -5.56
CA PHE A 27 4.17 -5.49 -4.45
C PHE A 27 3.40 -4.18 -4.25
N ASP A 28 2.10 -4.26 -4.02
CA ASP A 28 1.30 -3.15 -3.53
C ASP A 28 1.51 -2.92 -2.02
N GLU A 29 0.85 -1.90 -1.47
CA GLU A 29 0.94 -1.52 -0.06
C GLU A 29 0.40 -2.58 0.91
N TYR A 30 -0.39 -3.52 0.40
CA TYR A 30 -0.96 -4.63 1.16
C TYR A 30 -0.07 -5.88 1.11
N GLY A 31 0.90 -5.93 0.21
CA GLY A 31 1.81 -7.07 0.04
C GLY A 31 1.45 -8.00 -1.12
N TYR A 32 0.54 -7.62 -2.02
CA TYR A 32 0.22 -8.37 -3.24
C TYR A 32 1.08 -7.95 -4.42
N ASN A 33 1.66 -8.92 -5.11
CA ASN A 33 2.18 -8.76 -6.46
C ASN A 33 1.35 -9.65 -7.41
N TYR A 34 0.43 -9.03 -8.14
CA TYR A 34 -0.49 -9.74 -9.03
C TYR A 34 0.18 -10.29 -10.28
N GLU A 35 1.23 -9.62 -10.80
CA GLU A 35 1.98 -10.11 -11.95
C GLU A 35 2.69 -11.44 -11.63
N ALA A 36 3.32 -11.49 -10.44
CA ALA A 36 3.99 -12.68 -9.92
C ALA A 36 3.05 -13.67 -9.20
N ARG A 37 1.77 -13.32 -9.00
CA ARG A 37 0.76 -14.09 -8.26
C ARG A 37 1.23 -14.54 -6.88
N ILE A 38 1.75 -13.59 -6.12
CA ILE A 38 2.28 -13.82 -4.78
C ILE A 38 1.85 -12.71 -3.82
N PHE A 39 1.57 -13.11 -2.59
CA PHE A 39 1.40 -12.25 -1.42
C PHE A 39 2.59 -12.48 -0.49
N VAL A 40 3.21 -11.40 -0.02
CA VAL A 40 4.24 -11.42 1.02
C VAL A 40 4.02 -10.20 1.93
N GLY A 41 3.61 -10.45 3.17
CA GLY A 41 3.32 -9.36 4.11
C GLY A 41 2.66 -9.85 5.39
N LYS A 42 2.28 -8.91 6.26
CA LYS A 42 1.46 -9.18 7.43
C LYS A 42 0.06 -9.63 7.04
N ALA A 43 -0.58 -10.50 7.81
CA ALA A 43 -1.96 -10.96 7.54
C ALA A 43 -2.97 -9.80 7.46
N ASP A 44 -2.72 -8.70 8.17
CA ASP A 44 -3.44 -7.42 8.07
C ASP A 44 -3.60 -6.90 6.63
N GLY A 45 -2.67 -7.22 5.73
CA GLY A 45 -2.76 -6.82 4.33
C GLY A 45 -3.73 -7.66 3.48
N VAL A 46 -4.14 -8.85 3.94
CA VAL A 46 -4.85 -9.83 3.10
C VAL A 46 -6.24 -9.35 2.67
N ASP A 47 -6.94 -8.61 3.51
CA ASP A 47 -8.29 -8.10 3.20
C ASP A 47 -8.28 -6.69 2.59
N ARG A 48 -7.08 -6.16 2.31
CA ARG A 48 -6.82 -4.82 1.79
C ARG A 48 -7.29 -3.70 2.74
N VAL A 49 -7.28 -3.96 4.04
CA VAL A 49 -7.57 -2.96 5.08
C VAL A 49 -6.50 -3.05 6.17
N LEU A 50 -5.62 -2.05 6.23
CA LEU A 50 -4.56 -1.99 7.25
C LEU A 50 -5.10 -1.42 8.57
N ASP A 51 -5.87 -2.20 9.32
CA ASP A 51 -6.51 -1.78 10.59
C ASP A 51 -6.08 -2.60 11.82
N GLY A 52 -5.07 -3.45 11.67
CA GLY A 52 -4.59 -4.37 12.70
C GLY A 52 -5.46 -5.62 12.83
N LYS A 53 -6.18 -6.02 11.78
CA LYS A 53 -7.05 -7.20 11.72
C LYS A 53 -6.98 -7.83 10.34
N VAL A 54 -7.33 -9.11 10.27
CA VAL A 54 -7.59 -9.80 9.01
C VAL A 54 -9.03 -10.28 9.01
N TRP A 55 -9.85 -9.77 8.09
CA TRP A 55 -11.30 -10.03 8.03
C TRP A 55 -12.02 -9.74 9.36
N GLY A 56 -11.59 -8.69 10.05
CA GLY A 56 -12.16 -8.27 11.34
C GLY A 56 -11.63 -9.02 12.57
N ASP A 57 -10.72 -9.98 12.39
CA ASP A 57 -10.08 -10.72 13.47
C ASP A 57 -8.64 -10.21 13.74
N PRO A 58 -8.33 -9.69 14.94
CA PRO A 58 -6.98 -9.22 15.28
C PRO A 58 -5.99 -10.36 15.58
N THR A 59 -6.44 -11.60 15.79
CA THR A 59 -5.61 -12.69 16.33
C THR A 59 -4.36 -12.94 15.50
N TYR A 60 -4.45 -12.84 14.17
CA TYR A 60 -3.35 -13.16 13.25
C TYR A 60 -2.78 -11.94 12.52
N ALA A 61 -3.27 -10.73 12.78
CA ALA A 61 -2.95 -9.55 11.98
C ALA A 61 -1.43 -9.27 11.84
N ASN A 62 -0.65 -9.63 12.86
CA ASN A 62 0.80 -9.42 12.88
C ASN A 62 1.63 -10.58 12.32
N ASP A 63 1.00 -11.70 11.97
CA ASP A 63 1.69 -12.86 11.42
C ASP A 63 2.19 -12.56 10.00
N TRP A 64 3.39 -13.01 9.69
CA TRP A 64 3.97 -12.84 8.36
C TRP A 64 3.55 -14.00 7.45
N LEU A 65 2.80 -13.69 6.40
CA LEU A 65 2.29 -14.68 5.45
C LEU A 65 3.03 -14.60 4.12
N VAL A 66 3.20 -15.78 3.51
CA VAL A 66 3.64 -15.95 2.13
C VAL A 66 2.65 -16.87 1.44
N MET A 67 1.92 -16.33 0.47
CA MET A 67 0.91 -17.08 -0.29
C MET A 67 1.16 -16.93 -1.78
N LYS A 68 1.06 -18.02 -2.53
CA LYS A 68 1.20 -18.03 -4.00
C LYS A 68 -0.06 -18.65 -4.59
N TRP A 69 -0.52 -18.13 -5.73
CA TRP A 69 -1.67 -18.71 -6.42
C TRP A 69 -1.38 -18.93 -7.90
N SER A 70 -2.19 -19.78 -8.52
CA SER A 70 -2.08 -20.08 -9.95
C SER A 70 -2.89 -19.08 -10.77
N LYS A 71 -2.52 -18.89 -12.04
CA LYS A 71 -3.29 -18.05 -12.98
C LYS A 71 -4.74 -18.52 -13.15
N ALA A 72 -5.03 -19.80 -12.91
CA ALA A 72 -6.38 -20.33 -13.02
C ALA A 72 -7.34 -19.85 -11.89
N TRP A 73 -6.81 -19.18 -10.86
CA TRP A 73 -7.58 -18.69 -9.71
C TRP A 73 -7.82 -17.17 -9.77
N GLU A 74 -7.48 -16.53 -10.90
CA GLU A 74 -7.76 -15.12 -11.18
C GLU A 74 -9.18 -14.91 -11.73
#